data_AF-A0AA89BMG1-F1
#
_entry.id   AF-A0AA89BMG1-F1
#
_cell.length_a   1.000
_cell.length_b   1.000
_cell.length_c   1.000
_cell.angle_alpha   90.00
_cell.angle_beta   90.00
_cell.angle_gamma   90.00
#
_symmetry.space_group_name_H-M   'P 1'
#
loop_
_entity.id
_entity.type
_entity.pdbx_description
1 polymer ?
#
loop_
_entity_poly.entity_id
_entity_poly.type
_entity_poly.pdbx_seq_one_letter_code
_entity_poly.pdbx_strand_id
1 'polypeptide(L)'
;MVQSRQLRSNHVDSHYAAAVFRYLREFSIQFREMCTFLSLDDKHQVKVGEPGYPVAAVDRGRQVLVAKDKPFTVGDHDFTKFKVTPSVALKVTIPETVDNTFYNGHVYVTLNKAYAHAAR
;
A
#
# COMPACT_ATOMS: atom_id res chain seq x y z
N MET A 1 4.35 -8.30 -3.87
CA MET A 1 5.67 -7.88 -3.34
C MET A 1 5.43 -6.74 -2.37
N VAL A 2 5.43 -7.02 -1.06
CA VAL A 2 5.43 -5.97 -0.03
C VAL A 2 6.65 -5.09 -0.28
N GLN A 3 6.48 -3.76 -0.26
CA GLN A 3 7.56 -2.82 -0.55
C GLN A 3 8.62 -2.86 0.56
N SER A 4 9.54 -3.82 0.47
CA SER A 4 10.65 -4.03 1.39
C SER A 4 11.77 -2.99 1.27
N ARG A 5 11.68 -2.09 0.28
CA ARG A 5 12.72 -1.08 -0.02
C ARG A 5 12.87 0.04 1.00
N GLN A 6 11.91 0.27 1.90
CA GLN A 6 12.05 1.33 2.91
C GLN A 6 12.63 0.85 4.25
N LEU A 7 12.88 -0.45 4.43
CA LEU A 7 13.19 -1.00 5.74
C LEU A 7 14.67 -0.98 6.15
N ARG A 8 15.64 -0.66 5.27
CA ARG A 8 17.08 -0.85 5.60
C ARG A 8 18.03 0.12 4.90
N SER A 9 17.81 1.43 5.04
CA SER A 9 18.93 2.37 4.95
C SER A 9 19.55 2.49 6.33
N ASN A 10 20.80 2.06 6.52
CA ASN A 10 21.51 2.31 7.77
C ASN A 10 21.79 3.82 7.86
N HIS A 11 20.96 4.50 8.63
CA HIS A 11 21.09 5.93 8.90
C HIS A 11 21.48 6.14 10.36
N VAL A 12 22.40 7.06 10.63
CA VAL A 12 22.83 7.38 12.00
C VAL A 12 21.64 7.73 12.90
N ASP A 13 20.66 8.44 12.36
CA ASP A 13 19.44 8.87 13.06
C ASP A 13 18.28 7.86 13.06
N SER A 14 18.47 6.63 12.55
CA SER A 14 17.40 5.62 12.51
C SER A 14 16.82 5.29 13.89
N HIS A 15 17.60 5.47 14.96
CA HIS A 15 17.19 5.27 16.33
C HIS A 15 16.11 6.25 16.79
N TYR A 16 16.10 7.50 16.30
CA TYR A 16 15.04 8.46 16.61
C TYR A 16 13.69 8.00 16.03
N ALA A 17 13.68 7.53 14.78
CA ALA A 17 12.47 6.99 14.17
C ALA A 17 11.96 5.74 14.91
N ALA A 18 12.87 4.87 15.35
CA ALA A 18 12.50 3.69 16.15
C ALA A 18 11.92 4.08 17.52
N ALA A 19 12.50 5.08 18.20
CA ALA A 19 12.02 5.58 19.48
C ALA A 19 10.62 6.20 19.35
N VAL A 20 10.40 7.07 18.36
CA VAL A 20 9.08 7.67 18.09
C VAL A 20 8.04 6.58 17.79
N PHE A 21 8.39 5.59 16.98
CA PHE A 21 7.48 4.47 16.68
C PHE A 21 7.20 3.60 17.92
N ARG A 22 8.17 3.42 18.81
CA ARG A 22 7.95 2.76 20.10
C ARG A 22 7.00 3.55 21.00
N TYR A 23 7.22 4.86 21.17
CA TYR A 23 6.36 5.70 22.00
C TYR A 23 4.92 5.76 21.49
N LEU A 24 4.72 5.80 20.16
CA LEU A 24 3.40 5.69 19.57
C LEU A 24 2.70 4.38 19.96
N ARG A 25 3.42 3.25 19.93
CA ARG A 25 2.90 1.93 20.33
C ARG A 25 2.55 1.89 21.81
N GLU A 26 3.44 2.36 22.67
CA GLU A 26 3.20 2.41 24.12
C GLU A 26 2.00 3.31 24.46
N PHE A 27 1.89 4.47 23.82
CA PHE A 27 0.72 5.35 23.94
C PHE A 27 -0.58 4.61 23.57
N SER A 28 -0.59 3.92 22.43
CA SER A 28 -1.80 3.20 22.00
C SER A 28 -2.18 2.05 22.94
N ILE A 29 -1.21 1.41 23.60
CA ILE A 29 -1.47 0.41 24.64
C ILE A 29 -2.09 1.07 25.88
N GLN A 30 -1.49 2.18 26.35
CA GLN A 30 -1.96 2.91 27.53
C GLN A 30 -3.40 3.39 27.37
N PHE A 31 -3.77 3.83 26.17
CA PHE A 31 -5.09 4.39 25.87
C PHE A 31 -5.94 3.47 24.99
N ARG A 32 -5.73 2.14 25.05
CA ARG A 32 -6.35 1.16 24.13
C ARG A 32 -7.88 1.22 24.06
N GLU A 33 -8.53 1.62 25.16
CA GLU A 33 -10.00 1.72 25.24
C GLU A 33 -10.54 3.00 24.59
N MET A 34 -9.68 4.01 24.42
CA MET A 34 -10.04 5.33 23.92
C MET A 34 -9.40 5.66 22.57
N CYS A 35 -8.53 4.80 22.04
CA CYS A 35 -7.84 5.04 20.78
C CYS A 35 -8.00 3.87 19.80
N THR A 36 -7.76 4.16 18.52
CA THR A 36 -7.62 3.17 17.47
C THR A 36 -6.30 3.40 16.76
N PHE A 37 -5.54 2.33 16.54
CA PHE A 37 -4.31 2.39 15.76
C PHE A 37 -4.63 2.00 14.31
N LEU A 38 -4.44 2.93 13.37
CA LEU A 38 -4.59 2.71 11.93
C LEU A 38 -3.23 2.81 11.23
N SER A 39 -2.82 1.77 10.52
CA SER A 39 -1.71 1.84 9.57
C SER A 39 -2.25 2.04 8.17
N LEU A 40 -1.91 3.17 7.55
CA LEU A 40 -2.42 3.58 6.24
C LEU A 40 -1.30 3.47 5.19
N ASP A 41 -1.65 2.99 4.00
CA ASP A 41 -0.79 3.02 2.81
C ASP A 41 -1.63 3.39 1.58
N ASP A 42 -1.18 4.41 0.84
CA ASP A 42 -1.89 4.98 -0.32
C ASP A 42 -0.99 5.11 -1.57
N LYS A 43 0.21 4.52 -1.56
CA LYS A 43 1.25 4.93 -2.51
C LYS A 43 1.18 4.33 -3.91
N HIS A 44 0.45 3.23 -4.15
CA HIS A 44 0.57 2.53 -5.42
C HIS A 44 -0.55 2.83 -6.42
N GLN A 45 -0.24 3.55 -7.50
CA GLN A 45 -1.18 3.72 -8.61
C GLN A 45 -1.17 2.48 -9.52
N VAL A 46 -2.34 1.90 -9.75
CA VAL A 46 -2.58 0.83 -10.71
C VAL A 46 -3.10 1.44 -12.01
N LYS A 47 -2.35 1.28 -13.10
CA LYS A 47 -2.78 1.72 -14.44
C LYS A 47 -3.87 0.78 -14.96
N VAL A 48 -4.93 1.34 -15.53
CA VAL A 48 -6.01 0.59 -16.17
C VAL A 48 -6.09 0.97 -17.65
N GLY A 49 -6.02 -0.06 -18.50
CA GLY A 49 -6.10 0.03 -19.96
C GLY A 49 -7.53 -0.10 -20.49
N GLU A 50 -7.64 -0.24 -21.81
CA GLU A 50 -8.91 -0.50 -22.48
C GLU A 50 -9.49 -1.88 -22.10
N PRO A 51 -10.82 -2.05 -22.12
CA PRO A 51 -11.44 -3.36 -21.97
C PRO A 51 -10.87 -4.38 -22.97
N GLY A 52 -10.34 -5.49 -22.46
CA GLY A 52 -9.72 -6.53 -23.31
C GLY A 52 -8.26 -6.25 -23.69
N TYR A 53 -7.68 -5.11 -23.31
CA TYR A 53 -6.30 -4.74 -23.60
C TYR A 53 -5.58 -4.27 -22.32
N PRO A 54 -4.99 -5.20 -21.53
CA PRO A 54 -4.31 -4.84 -20.29
C PRO A 54 -3.08 -3.97 -20.58
N VAL A 55 -2.74 -3.07 -19.66
CA VAL A 55 -1.61 -2.13 -19.81
C VAL A 55 -0.52 -2.47 -18.79
N ALA A 56 0.75 -2.37 -19.20
CA ALA A 56 1.87 -2.68 -18.34
C ALA A 56 1.94 -1.64 -17.21
N ALA A 57 1.92 -2.11 -15.96
CA ALA A 57 1.89 -1.22 -14.82
C ALA A 57 3.19 -0.39 -14.66
N VAL A 58 4.35 -0.81 -15.18
CA VAL A 58 5.62 -0.11 -14.85
C VAL A 58 6.71 -0.22 -15.91
N ASP A 59 7.40 0.91 -16.12
CA ASP A 59 8.84 1.01 -16.38
C ASP A 59 9.61 -0.18 -15.78
N ARG A 60 10.31 -0.91 -16.65
CA ARG A 60 11.37 -1.91 -16.33
C ARG A 60 11.22 -2.66 -14.99
N GLY A 61 10.68 -3.90 -15.05
CA GLY A 61 10.97 -4.94 -14.06
C GLY A 61 9.90 -5.27 -13.01
N ARG A 62 8.61 -4.96 -13.22
CA ARG A 62 7.53 -5.43 -12.34
C ARG A 62 6.51 -6.32 -13.06
N GLN A 63 6.00 -7.33 -12.33
CA GLN A 63 4.97 -8.27 -12.77
C GLN A 63 3.59 -7.57 -12.81
N VAL A 64 2.84 -7.79 -13.90
CA VAL A 64 1.48 -7.26 -14.09
C VAL A 64 0.48 -8.38 -13.82
N LEU A 65 -0.65 -8.06 -13.17
CA LEU A 65 -1.72 -9.03 -12.95
C LEU A 65 -2.48 -9.25 -14.27
N VAL A 66 -2.58 -10.51 -14.71
CA VAL A 66 -3.40 -10.93 -15.86
C VAL A 66 -4.35 -12.03 -15.39
N ALA A 67 -5.58 -12.01 -15.93
CA ALA A 67 -6.55 -13.06 -15.65
C ALA A 67 -5.98 -14.42 -16.04
N LYS A 68 -6.24 -15.43 -15.20
CA LYS A 68 -5.92 -16.83 -15.50
C LYS A 68 -6.56 -17.17 -16.87
N ASP A 69 -5.75 -17.69 -17.79
CA ASP A 69 -6.15 -18.13 -19.14
C ASP A 69 -6.31 -17.05 -20.22
N LYS A 70 -5.77 -15.83 -20.04
CA LYS A 70 -5.68 -14.84 -21.13
C LYS A 70 -4.24 -14.67 -21.64
N PRO A 71 -4.04 -14.54 -22.98
CA PRO A 71 -2.71 -14.24 -23.53
C PRO A 71 -2.19 -12.93 -22.92
N PHE A 72 -0.91 -12.91 -22.59
CA PHE A 72 -0.22 -11.73 -22.05
C PHE A 72 0.08 -10.74 -23.19
N THR A 73 -0.96 -10.13 -23.75
CA THR A 73 -0.85 -9.04 -24.72
C THR A 73 -1.00 -7.74 -23.96
N VAL A 74 0.08 -6.97 -23.82
CA VAL A 74 0.10 -5.82 -22.93
C VAL A 74 0.39 -4.55 -23.71
N GLY A 75 -0.50 -3.57 -23.58
CA GLY A 75 -0.32 -2.23 -24.13
C GLY A 75 0.74 -1.43 -23.41
N ASP A 76 1.38 -0.52 -24.14
CA ASP A 76 2.28 0.49 -23.59
C ASP A 76 1.52 1.47 -22.66
N HIS A 77 2.26 2.23 -21.85
CA HIS A 77 1.74 3.22 -20.91
C HIS A 77 0.86 4.28 -21.57
N ASP A 78 1.06 4.59 -22.85
CA ASP A 78 0.23 5.51 -23.65
C ASP A 78 -1.23 5.03 -23.78
N PHE A 79 -1.49 3.73 -23.60
CA PHE A 79 -2.85 3.16 -23.64
C PHE A 79 -3.55 3.18 -22.26
N THR A 80 -2.98 3.85 -21.26
CA THR A 80 -3.62 4.01 -19.93
C THR A 80 -4.80 4.96 -20.03
N LYS A 81 -6.02 4.48 -19.70
CA LYS A 81 -7.22 5.32 -19.66
C LYS A 81 -7.39 6.05 -18.34
N PHE A 82 -7.19 5.32 -17.26
CA PHE A 82 -7.27 5.87 -15.92
C PHE A 82 -6.34 5.13 -14.98
N LYS A 83 -6.04 5.77 -13.85
CA LYS A 83 -5.26 5.17 -12.78
C LYS A 83 -6.15 5.02 -11.57
N VAL A 84 -6.05 3.86 -10.91
CA VAL A 84 -6.75 3.55 -9.68
C VAL A 84 -5.73 3.53 -8.55
N THR A 85 -6.01 4.24 -7.46
CA THR A 85 -5.19 4.18 -6.26
C THR A 85 -5.94 3.38 -5.20
N PRO A 86 -5.56 2.12 -4.91
CA PRO A 86 -6.04 1.46 -3.72
C PRO A 86 -5.48 2.17 -2.49
N SER A 87 -6.37 2.58 -1.60
CA SER A 87 -6.04 3.02 -0.25
C SER A 87 -6.22 1.81 0.67
N VAL A 88 -5.17 1.47 1.39
CA VAL A 88 -5.15 0.33 2.31
C VAL A 88 -5.06 0.84 3.73
N ALA A 89 -5.96 0.39 4.60
CA ALA A 89 -5.96 0.70 6.01
C ALA A 89 -5.97 -0.59 6.83
N LEU A 90 -4.91 -0.86 7.58
CA LEU A 90 -4.91 -1.89 8.62
C LEU A 90 -5.39 -1.27 9.93
N LYS A 91 -6.59 -1.67 10.37
CA LYS A 91 -7.06 -1.42 11.73
C LYS A 91 -6.40 -2.43 12.66
N VAL A 92 -5.39 -1.97 13.38
CA VAL A 92 -4.57 -2.82 14.23
C VAL A 92 -5.36 -3.21 15.48
N THR A 93 -5.33 -4.50 15.80
CA THR A 93 -5.72 -4.99 17.12
C THR A 93 -4.59 -4.65 18.09
N ILE A 94 -4.77 -3.60 18.88
CA ILE A 94 -3.76 -3.12 19.83
C ILE A 94 -3.43 -4.25 20.82
N PRO A 95 -2.16 -4.70 20.92
CA PRO A 95 -1.78 -5.75 21.84
C PRO A 95 -1.72 -5.26 23.29
N GLU A 96 -1.50 -6.18 24.24
CA GLU A 96 -1.35 -5.84 25.67
C GLU A 96 0.03 -5.27 26.01
N THR A 97 1.06 -5.63 25.22
CA THR A 97 2.45 -5.24 25.47
C THR A 97 3.11 -4.74 24.18
N VAL A 98 4.14 -3.90 24.32
CA VAL A 98 4.83 -3.27 23.18
C VAL A 98 5.65 -4.24 22.34
N ASP A 99 6.05 -5.36 22.93
CA ASP A 99 6.86 -6.40 22.29
C ASP A 99 6.03 -7.33 21.40
N ASN A 100 4.71 -7.34 21.59
CA ASN A 100 3.78 -8.08 20.74
C ASN A 100 3.60 -7.38 19.37
N THR A 101 3.15 -8.14 18.38
CA THR A 101 3.00 -7.64 17.01
C THR A 101 1.89 -6.59 16.90
N PHE A 102 2.21 -5.47 16.25
CA PHE A 102 1.25 -4.46 15.80
C PHE A 102 0.80 -4.69 14.34
N TYR A 103 1.21 -5.79 13.72
CA TYR A 103 0.81 -6.18 12.36
C TYR A 103 -0.29 -7.25 12.37
N ASN A 104 -1.25 -7.09 13.28
CA ASN A 104 -2.42 -7.96 13.40
C ASN A 104 -3.67 -7.09 13.45
N GLY A 105 -4.76 -7.52 12.83
CA GLY A 105 -6.01 -6.78 12.79
C GLY A 105 -6.78 -6.95 11.48
N HIS A 106 -7.66 -6.00 11.19
CA HIS A 106 -8.53 -6.04 10.01
C HIS A 106 -8.00 -5.11 8.92
N VAL A 107 -7.82 -5.63 7.72
CA VAL A 107 -7.39 -4.85 6.55
C VAL A 107 -8.62 -4.39 5.77
N TYR A 108 -8.70 -3.09 5.55
CA TYR A 108 -9.67 -2.45 4.67
C TYR A 108 -8.95 -1.98 3.41
N VAL A 109 -9.54 -2.26 2.25
CA VAL A 109 -9.05 -1.80 0.95
C VAL A 109 -10.16 -1.02 0.28
N THR A 110 -9.90 0.24 -0.05
CA THR A 110 -10.82 1.09 -0.79
C THR A 110 -10.13 1.60 -2.05
N LEU A 111 -10.92 1.97 -3.06
CA LEU A 111 -10.39 2.59 -4.26
C LEU A 111 -10.62 4.09 -4.18
N ASN A 112 -9.54 4.86 -4.09
CA ASN A 112 -9.60 6.31 -4.22
C ASN A 112 -9.72 6.71 -5.70
N LYS A 113 -10.36 7.87 -5.94
CA LYS A 113 -10.85 8.35 -7.24
C LYS A 113 -9.94 7.96 -8.42
N ALA A 114 -10.56 7.39 -9.45
CA ALA A 114 -9.93 7.19 -10.73
C ALA A 114 -9.74 8.55 -11.43
N TYR A 115 -8.50 8.92 -11.73
CA TYR A 115 -8.24 10.02 -12.65
C TYR A 115 -8.38 9.49 -14.07
N ALA A 116 -9.47 9.82 -14.74
CA ALA A 116 -9.62 9.58 -16.17
C ALA A 116 -8.80 10.63 -16.93
N HIS A 117 -7.89 10.19 -17.80
CA HIS A 117 -7.39 11.08 -18.83
C HIS A 117 -8.51 11.24 -19.86
N ALA A 118 -9.00 12.47 -20.04
CA ALA A 118 -9.85 12.80 -21.17
C ALA A 118 -9.06 12.45 -22.44
N ALA A 119 -9.51 11.41 -23.16
CA ALA A 119 -8.93 11.05 -24.44
C ALA A 119 -9.08 12.24 -25.40
N ARG A 120 -7.99 12.59 -26.10
CA ARG A 120 -8.05 13.39 -27.32
C ARG A 120 -8.49 12.49 -28.47
#